data_AF-A0A7X8HV80-F1
#
_entry.id   AF-A0A7X8HV80-F1
#
_cell.length_a   1.000
_cell.length_b   1.000
_cell.length_c   1.000
_cell.angle_alpha   90.00
_cell.angle_beta   90.00
_cell.angle_gamma   90.00
#
_symmetry.space_group_name_H-M   'P 1'
#
loop_
_entity.id
_entity.type
_entity.pdbx_description
1 polymer ?
#
loop_
_entity_poly.entity_id
_entity_poly.type
_entity_poly.pdbx_seq_one_letter_code
_entity_poly.pdbx_strand_id
1 'polypeptide(L)'
;MKKIIRILNMERGFTLIEVIISLAIFSILSLSLMGIMINFSAQTGKTQRQITTLENARIVLEFMIDETRRAEGIQIDNLSGRQILALEMNGLPGIDISAPNPDVVFEFDSSEKKVYYNGVVLSDNIESINFVPSSIVDADGKIHPDLDINKDDLIDESLKIEIKALIPQDDHIKSDVDYTITGEISIRYKKILTN
;
A
#
# COMPACT_ATOMS: atom_id res chain seq x y z
N MET A 1 25.95 24.83 67.16
CA MET A 1 26.14 25.17 65.73
C MET A 1 27.46 24.67 65.11
N LYS A 2 28.64 24.73 65.77
CA LYS A 2 29.91 24.25 65.18
C LYS A 2 30.02 22.74 64.88
N LYS A 3 29.19 21.89 65.49
CA LYS A 3 29.18 20.43 65.22
C LYS A 3 28.51 20.04 63.90
N ILE A 4 27.57 20.85 63.40
CA ILE A 4 26.84 20.56 62.14
C ILE A 4 27.74 20.79 60.92
N ILE A 5 28.58 21.83 60.97
CA ILE A 5 29.54 22.16 59.89
C ILE A 5 30.63 21.07 59.75
N ARG A 6 30.96 20.35 60.82
CA ARG A 6 32.04 19.33 60.80
C ARG A 6 31.59 17.99 60.20
N ILE A 7 30.29 17.69 60.22
CA ILE A 7 29.73 16.48 59.60
C ILE A 7 29.66 16.62 58.08
N LEU A 8 29.48 17.85 57.57
CA LEU A 8 29.49 18.15 56.14
C LEU A 8 30.88 18.03 55.49
N ASN A 9 31.98 18.09 56.25
CA ASN A 9 33.35 18.00 55.72
C ASN A 9 34.01 16.61 55.89
N MET A 10 33.24 15.56 56.21
CA MET A 10 33.68 14.16 56.12
C MET A 10 33.37 13.54 54.74
N GLU A 11 33.16 14.36 53.73
CA GLU A 11 33.03 13.90 52.35
C GLU A 11 34.38 13.40 51.86
N ARG A 12 34.49 12.07 51.69
CA ARG A 12 35.64 11.46 51.00
C ARG A 12 35.64 12.01 49.58
N GLY A 13 36.61 12.88 49.26
CA GLY A 13 36.81 13.33 47.89
C GLY A 13 37.13 12.17 46.96
N PHE A 14 36.68 12.24 45.71
CA PHE A 14 37.01 11.25 44.70
C PHE A 14 38.51 11.29 44.39
N THR A 15 39.13 10.12 44.35
CA THR A 15 40.50 9.98 43.89
C THR A 15 40.55 10.16 42.37
N LEU A 16 41.68 10.63 41.85
CA LEU A 16 41.88 10.82 40.41
C LEU A 16 41.64 9.51 39.62
N ILE A 17 42.03 8.37 40.20
CA ILE A 17 41.86 7.06 39.56
C ILE A 17 40.38 6.66 39.45
N GLU A 18 39.55 6.95 40.46
CA GLU A 18 38.10 6.69 40.40
C GLU A 18 37.43 7.51 39.30
N VAL A 19 37.85 8.76 39.12
CA VAL A 19 37.34 9.62 38.04
C VAL A 19 37.70 9.05 36.67
N ILE A 20 38.94 8.60 36.46
CA ILE A 20 39.39 8.02 35.19
C ILE A 20 38.63 6.73 34.88
N ILE A 21 38.47 5.84 35.86
CA ILE A 21 37.70 4.60 35.69
C ILE A 21 36.24 4.90 35.36
N SER A 22 35.63 5.86 36.05
CA SER A 22 34.25 6.27 35.80
C SER A 22 34.07 6.82 34.39
N LEU A 23 35.01 7.65 33.92
CA LEU A 23 35.00 8.18 32.56
C LEU A 23 35.15 7.08 31.51
N ALA A 24 36.00 6.08 31.75
CA ALA A 24 36.17 4.96 30.84
C ALA A 24 34.87 4.12 30.73
N ILE A 25 34.25 3.79 31.87
CA ILE A 25 32.98 3.06 31.91
C ILE A 25 31.88 3.87 31.22
N PHE A 26 31.77 5.16 31.53
CA PHE A 26 30.79 6.05 30.93
C PHE A 26 30.94 6.14 29.41
N SER A 27 32.18 6.20 28.92
CA SER A 27 32.46 6.25 27.48
C SER A 27 32.01 4.98 26.77
N ILE A 28 32.30 3.81 27.34
CA ILE A 28 31.86 2.51 26.80
C ILE A 28 30.33 2.44 26.76
N LEU A 29 29.66 2.80 27.86
CA LEU A 29 28.19 2.80 27.93
C LEU A 29 27.57 3.77 26.92
N SER A 30 28.14 4.97 26.77
CA SER A 30 27.65 5.97 25.82
C SER A 30 27.75 5.49 24.38
N LEU A 31 28.85 4.83 24.01
CA LEU A 31 29.02 4.24 22.68
C LEU A 31 28.02 3.09 22.43
N SER A 32 27.79 2.24 23.43
CA SER A 32 26.79 1.17 23.33
C SER A 32 25.38 1.72 23.14
N LEU A 33 24.99 2.75 23.90
CA LEU A 33 23.69 3.41 23.75
C LEU A 33 23.53 4.07 22.38
N MET A 34 24.58 4.73 21.87
CA MET A 34 24.57 5.33 20.55
C MET A 34 24.32 4.27 19.45
N GLY A 35 25.00 3.11 19.55
CA GLY A 35 24.79 2.02 18.61
C GLY A 35 23.36 1.48 18.60
N ILE A 36 22.74 1.35 19.78
CA ILE A 36 21.34 0.95 19.90
C ILE A 36 20.42 2.00 19.25
N MET A 37 20.65 3.28 19.54
CA MET A 37 19.83 4.38 19.03
C MET A 37 19.86 4.47 17.51
N ILE A 38 21.04 4.30 16.89
CA ILE A 38 21.19 4.30 15.42
C ILE A 38 20.38 3.15 14.80
N ASN A 39 20.52 1.94 15.35
CA ASN A 39 19.78 0.78 14.85
C ASN A 39 18.26 0.94 14.99
N PHE A 40 17.81 1.49 16.13
CA PHE A 40 16.40 1.73 16.37
C PHE A 40 15.82 2.79 15.42
N SER A 41 16.57 3.86 15.15
CA SER A 41 16.17 4.90 14.19
C SER A 41 16.04 4.32 12.77
N ALA A 42 16.98 3.47 12.35
CA ALA A 42 16.94 2.83 11.03
C ALA A 42 15.74 1.87 10.91
N GLN A 43 15.48 1.07 11.95
CA GLN A 43 14.32 0.17 11.98
C GLN A 43 13.00 0.94 11.94
N THR A 44 12.88 2.03 12.71
CA THR A 44 11.69 2.88 12.72
C THR A 44 11.39 3.45 11.33
N GLY A 45 12.42 3.92 10.61
CA GLY A 45 12.26 4.40 9.24
C GLY A 45 11.75 3.32 8.28
N LYS A 46 12.24 2.07 8.41
CA LYS A 46 11.77 0.93 7.61
C LYS A 46 10.31 0.61 7.92
N THR A 47 9.94 0.49 9.19
CA THR A 47 8.56 0.25 9.60
C THR A 47 7.62 1.34 9.12
N GLN A 48 8.04 2.61 9.17
CA GLN A 48 7.21 3.71 8.67
C GLN A 48 6.94 3.59 7.16
N ARG A 49 7.97 3.27 6.35
CA ARG A 49 7.79 3.04 4.91
C ARG A 49 6.85 1.86 4.64
N GLN A 50 6.99 0.77 5.39
CA GLN A 50 6.10 -0.39 5.30
C GLN A 50 4.64 -0.03 5.54
N ILE A 51 4.39 0.74 6.61
CA ILE A 51 3.05 1.21 6.96
C ILE A 51 2.50 2.10 5.83
N THR A 52 3.28 3.06 5.35
CA THR A 52 2.83 3.98 4.28
C THR A 52 2.52 3.24 2.98
N THR A 53 3.35 2.29 2.54
CA THR A 53 3.06 1.49 1.33
C THR A 53 1.78 0.67 1.49
N LEU A 54 1.58 0.05 2.66
CA LEU A 54 0.38 -0.74 2.95
C LEU A 54 -0.88 0.13 3.01
N GLU A 55 -0.79 1.30 3.66
CA GLU A 55 -1.88 2.28 3.74
C GLU A 55 -2.26 2.79 2.35
N ASN A 56 -1.27 3.14 1.51
CA ASN A 56 -1.52 3.58 0.14
C ASN A 56 -2.21 2.48 -0.69
N ALA A 57 -1.74 1.24 -0.63
CA ALA A 57 -2.37 0.12 -1.31
C ALA A 57 -3.82 -0.13 -0.84
N ARG A 58 -4.07 0.04 0.46
CA ARG A 58 -5.44 -0.05 1.02
C ARG A 58 -6.32 1.08 0.52
N ILE A 59 -5.84 2.32 0.50
CA ILE A 59 -6.58 3.47 -0.02
C ILE A 59 -6.96 3.25 -1.49
N VAL A 60 -6.03 2.75 -2.31
CA VAL A 60 -6.32 2.40 -3.72
C VAL A 60 -7.43 1.36 -3.79
N LEU A 61 -7.33 0.28 -3.01
CA LEU A 61 -8.34 -0.78 -3.01
C LEU A 61 -9.72 -0.26 -2.58
N GLU A 62 -9.80 0.49 -1.49
CA GLU A 62 -11.04 1.09 -1.00
C GLU A 62 -11.65 2.03 -2.04
N PHE A 63 -10.83 2.85 -2.69
CA PHE A 63 -11.28 3.76 -3.72
C PHE A 63 -11.78 3.03 -4.97
N MET A 64 -11.09 1.99 -5.42
CA MET A 64 -11.55 1.13 -6.52
C MET A 64 -12.89 0.46 -6.19
N ILE A 65 -13.05 -0.06 -4.96
CA ILE A 65 -14.30 -0.67 -4.51
C ILE A 65 -15.43 0.36 -4.50
N ASP A 66 -15.20 1.55 -3.95
CA ASP A 66 -16.26 2.56 -3.83
C ASP A 66 -16.67 3.12 -5.18
N GLU A 67 -15.73 3.39 -6.09
CA GLU A 67 -16.05 3.82 -7.45
C GLU A 67 -16.73 2.68 -8.24
N THR A 68 -16.26 1.44 -8.11
CA THR A 68 -16.92 0.29 -8.75
C THR A 68 -18.35 0.11 -8.24
N ARG A 69 -18.63 0.36 -6.95
CA ARG A 69 -20.00 0.31 -6.38
C ARG A 69 -20.90 1.33 -7.04
N ARG A 70 -20.39 2.55 -7.25
CA ARG A 70 -21.11 3.69 -7.83
C ARG A 70 -21.33 3.56 -9.33
N ALA A 71 -20.45 2.86 -10.03
CA ALA A 71 -20.52 2.70 -11.48
C ALA A 71 -21.80 1.99 -11.93
N GLU A 72 -22.38 2.41 -13.06
CA GLU A 72 -23.47 1.69 -13.72
C GLU A 72 -22.94 0.58 -14.63
N GLY A 73 -21.76 0.82 -15.23
CA GLY A 73 -21.08 -0.14 -16.09
C GLY A 73 -19.63 -0.38 -15.73
N ILE A 74 -19.13 -1.57 -16.06
CA ILE A 74 -17.75 -1.99 -15.77
C ILE A 74 -17.11 -2.63 -17.00
N GLN A 75 -15.83 -2.32 -17.18
CA GLN A 75 -14.95 -2.89 -18.19
C GLN A 75 -13.58 -3.18 -17.57
N ILE A 76 -13.04 -4.35 -17.85
CA ILE A 76 -11.70 -4.75 -17.40
C ILE A 76 -10.91 -5.16 -18.64
N ASP A 77 -9.83 -4.44 -18.90
CA ASP A 77 -8.92 -4.69 -20.01
C ASP A 77 -7.51 -5.01 -19.50
N ASN A 78 -6.82 -5.90 -20.21
CA ASN A 78 -5.41 -6.21 -19.95
C ASN A 78 -4.61 -5.97 -21.24
N LEU A 79 -3.94 -4.83 -21.31
CA LEU A 79 -3.23 -4.32 -22.49
C LEU A 79 -1.73 -4.31 -22.21
N SER A 80 -1.00 -5.30 -22.73
CA SER A 80 0.47 -5.28 -22.79
C SER A 80 1.19 -4.90 -21.49
N GLY A 81 0.73 -5.42 -20.35
CA GLY A 81 1.31 -5.12 -19.03
C GLY A 81 0.66 -3.93 -18.31
N ARG A 82 -0.41 -3.38 -18.88
CA ARG A 82 -1.32 -2.46 -18.21
C ARG A 82 -2.62 -3.17 -17.89
N GLN A 83 -3.05 -3.09 -16.65
CA GLN A 83 -4.40 -3.49 -16.28
C GLN A 83 -5.25 -2.26 -16.12
N ILE A 84 -6.36 -2.22 -16.84
CA ILE A 84 -7.27 -1.09 -16.86
C ILE A 84 -8.61 -1.56 -16.33
N LEU A 85 -9.11 -0.87 -15.31
CA LEU A 85 -10.49 -0.98 -14.84
C LEU A 85 -11.17 0.33 -15.19
N ALA A 86 -12.10 0.28 -16.12
CA ALA A 86 -12.85 1.42 -16.59
C ALA A 86 -14.32 1.29 -16.18
N LEU A 87 -14.90 2.39 -15.70
CA LEU A 87 -16.15 2.42 -14.94
C LEU A 87 -17.04 3.56 -15.46
N GLU A 88 -18.20 3.19 -16.00
CA GLU A 88 -19.20 4.12 -16.52
C GLU A 88 -20.06 4.67 -15.39
N MET A 89 -20.13 5.99 -15.25
CA MET A 89 -20.81 6.62 -14.10
C MET A 89 -22.12 7.32 -14.46
N ASN A 90 -22.38 7.56 -15.75
CA ASN A 90 -23.45 8.44 -16.23
C ASN A 90 -24.54 7.73 -17.06
N GLY A 91 -24.43 6.41 -17.21
CA GLY A 91 -25.39 5.58 -17.95
C GLY A 91 -25.34 5.73 -19.48
N LEU A 92 -24.29 6.35 -20.02
CA LEU A 92 -24.10 6.45 -21.46
C LEU A 92 -23.61 5.10 -22.03
N PRO A 93 -23.80 4.87 -23.33
CA PRO A 93 -23.30 3.68 -24.00
C PRO A 93 -21.81 3.83 -24.31
N GLY A 94 -20.97 3.46 -23.35
CA GLY A 94 -19.53 3.28 -23.55
C GLY A 94 -18.67 4.38 -22.94
N ILE A 95 -17.42 4.02 -22.66
CA ILE A 95 -16.49 4.81 -21.86
C ILE A 95 -15.85 5.88 -22.76
N ASP A 96 -16.36 7.11 -22.71
CA ASP A 96 -15.72 8.23 -23.40
C ASP A 96 -14.63 8.84 -22.53
N ILE A 97 -13.44 8.26 -22.61
CA ILE A 97 -12.22 8.79 -21.96
C ILE A 97 -11.84 10.19 -22.45
N SER A 98 -12.42 10.68 -23.56
CA SER A 98 -12.17 12.00 -24.12
C SER A 98 -13.22 13.05 -23.72
N ALA A 99 -14.26 12.65 -22.96
CA ALA A 99 -15.31 13.55 -22.50
C ALA A 99 -14.76 14.59 -21.50
N PRO A 100 -15.37 15.79 -21.40
CA PRO A 100 -14.97 16.82 -20.43
C PRO A 100 -15.15 16.38 -18.96
N ASN A 101 -16.01 15.39 -18.72
CA ASN A 101 -16.11 14.64 -17.48
C ASN A 101 -15.89 13.16 -17.85
N PRO A 102 -14.63 12.70 -17.93
CA PRO A 102 -14.37 11.33 -18.32
C PRO A 102 -14.95 10.39 -17.26
N ASP A 103 -15.43 9.24 -17.72
CA ASP A 103 -15.73 8.11 -16.87
C ASP A 103 -14.50 7.70 -16.06
N VAL A 104 -14.71 6.93 -14.99
CA VAL A 104 -13.65 6.61 -14.04
C VAL A 104 -12.75 5.52 -14.63
N VAL A 105 -11.45 5.80 -14.72
CA VAL A 105 -10.44 4.87 -15.22
C VAL A 105 -9.34 4.69 -14.19
N PHE A 106 -9.18 3.45 -13.76
CA PHE A 106 -8.03 2.98 -13.02
C PHE A 106 -7.06 2.31 -13.99
N GLU A 107 -5.82 2.76 -14.02
CA GLU A 107 -4.77 2.16 -14.85
C GLU A 107 -3.60 1.76 -13.96
N PHE A 108 -3.24 0.47 -14.00
CA PHE A 108 -2.03 -0.03 -13.37
C PHE A 108 -0.94 -0.19 -14.41
N ASP A 109 0.17 0.56 -14.27
CA ASP A 109 1.36 0.41 -15.08
C ASP A 109 2.39 -0.46 -14.35
N SER A 110 2.54 -1.71 -14.78
CA SER A 110 3.47 -2.67 -14.18
C SER A 110 4.94 -2.28 -14.33
N SER A 111 5.29 -1.49 -15.35
CA SER A 111 6.67 -1.05 -15.56
C SER A 111 7.07 0.04 -14.58
N GLU A 112 6.14 0.94 -14.25
CA GLU A 112 6.36 2.01 -13.29
C GLU A 112 5.97 1.64 -11.85
N LYS A 113 5.26 0.52 -11.65
CA LYS A 113 4.69 0.09 -10.36
C LYS A 113 3.77 1.15 -9.75
N LYS A 114 2.98 1.81 -10.60
CA LYS A 114 2.06 2.89 -10.21
C LYS A 114 0.64 2.59 -10.64
N VAL A 115 -0.29 3.10 -9.83
CA VAL A 115 -1.72 3.09 -10.13
C VAL A 115 -2.14 4.52 -10.40
N TYR A 116 -2.83 4.70 -11.52
CA TYR A 116 -3.37 5.97 -11.97
C TYR A 116 -4.90 5.95 -11.82
N TYR A 117 -5.46 7.09 -11.45
CA TYR A 117 -6.89 7.38 -11.46
C TYR A 117 -7.12 8.56 -12.39
N ASN A 118 -7.81 8.35 -13.50
CA ASN A 118 -8.05 9.36 -14.54
C ASN A 118 -6.74 10.06 -14.98
N GLY A 119 -5.65 9.29 -15.13
CA GLY A 119 -4.33 9.79 -15.51
C GLY A 119 -3.52 10.45 -14.38
N VAL A 120 -4.05 10.58 -13.17
CA VAL A 120 -3.33 11.09 -12.00
C VAL A 120 -2.79 9.93 -11.16
N VAL A 121 -1.52 9.99 -10.74
CA VAL A 121 -0.94 8.96 -9.87
C VAL A 121 -1.69 8.92 -8.54
N LEU A 122 -2.32 7.78 -8.25
CA LEU A 122 -3.03 7.51 -7.00
C LEU A 122 -2.11 6.84 -5.97
N SER A 123 -1.28 5.90 -6.39
CA SER A 123 -0.29 5.23 -5.54
C SER A 123 0.90 4.76 -6.35
N ASP A 124 2.05 4.66 -5.69
CA ASP A 124 3.25 4.01 -6.16
C ASP A 124 3.49 2.68 -5.42
N ASN A 125 4.57 1.99 -5.78
CA ASN A 125 5.04 0.76 -5.14
C ASN A 125 4.01 -0.39 -5.16
N ILE A 126 3.20 -0.46 -6.22
CA ILE A 126 2.26 -1.55 -6.47
C ILE A 126 2.91 -2.55 -7.44
N GLU A 127 3.07 -3.79 -7.00
CA GLU A 127 3.68 -4.87 -7.78
C GLU A 127 2.71 -5.44 -8.82
N SER A 128 1.46 -5.65 -8.42
CA SER A 128 0.41 -6.11 -9.32
C SER A 128 -0.96 -5.75 -8.77
N ILE A 129 -1.87 -5.38 -9.66
CA ILE A 129 -3.31 -5.52 -9.42
C ILE A 129 -3.73 -6.79 -10.15
N ASN A 130 -4.68 -7.55 -9.62
CA ASN A 130 -5.30 -8.67 -10.29
C ASN A 130 -6.81 -8.62 -10.04
N PHE A 131 -7.56 -8.89 -11.09
CA PHE A 131 -9.01 -9.03 -11.03
C PHE A 131 -9.35 -10.51 -11.16
N VAL A 132 -10.29 -10.97 -10.34
CA VAL A 132 -10.83 -12.32 -10.43
C VAL A 132 -12.34 -12.21 -10.63
N PRO A 133 -12.85 -12.56 -11.82
CA PRO A 133 -12.10 -13.02 -13.00
C PRO A 133 -11.30 -11.89 -13.68
N SER A 134 -10.27 -12.26 -14.43
CA SER A 134 -9.35 -11.32 -15.09
C SER A 134 -9.94 -10.63 -16.32
N SER A 135 -11.04 -11.18 -16.85
CA SER A 135 -11.88 -10.58 -17.88
C SER A 135 -13.32 -10.88 -17.52
N ILE A 136 -14.21 -9.92 -17.75
CA ILE A 136 -15.66 -10.08 -17.53
C ILE A 136 -16.31 -10.70 -18.78
N VAL A 137 -15.73 -10.45 -19.95
CA VAL A 137 -16.19 -10.96 -21.24
C VAL A 137 -15.23 -12.00 -21.82
N ASP A 138 -15.76 -12.96 -22.54
CA ASP A 138 -15.01 -13.92 -23.34
C ASP A 138 -14.52 -13.30 -24.67
N ALA A 139 -13.83 -14.10 -25.47
CA ALA A 139 -13.30 -13.67 -26.77
C ALA A 139 -14.39 -13.30 -27.79
N ASP A 140 -15.64 -13.74 -27.56
CA ASP A 140 -16.79 -13.44 -28.41
C ASP A 140 -17.60 -12.23 -27.88
N GLY A 141 -17.11 -11.57 -26.82
CA GLY A 141 -17.76 -10.41 -26.19
C GLY A 141 -18.96 -10.77 -25.32
N LYS A 142 -19.15 -12.05 -24.98
CA LYS A 142 -20.22 -12.50 -24.06
C LYS A 142 -19.71 -12.57 -22.65
N ILE A 143 -20.62 -12.47 -21.68
CA ILE A 143 -20.28 -12.62 -20.26
C ILE A 143 -19.66 -14.00 -20.05
N HIS A 144 -18.56 -14.06 -19.29
CA HIS A 144 -17.95 -15.33 -18.94
C HIS A 144 -18.99 -16.26 -18.29
N PRO A 145 -19.13 -17.53 -18.70
CA PRO A 145 -20.18 -18.43 -18.18
C PRO A 145 -20.13 -18.63 -16.66
N ASP A 146 -18.96 -18.45 -16.06
CA ASP A 146 -18.79 -18.54 -14.60
C ASP A 146 -19.35 -17.32 -13.86
N LEU A 147 -19.56 -16.19 -14.55
CA LEU A 147 -20.12 -14.96 -14.00
C LEU A 147 -21.63 -14.84 -14.19
N ASP A 148 -22.18 -15.44 -15.25
CA ASP A 148 -23.61 -15.49 -15.58
C ASP A 148 -24.11 -16.94 -15.51
N ILE A 149 -24.37 -17.40 -14.29
CA ILE A 149 -24.73 -18.80 -14.01
C ILE A 149 -26.12 -19.11 -14.56
N ASN A 150 -27.03 -18.13 -14.54
CA ASN A 150 -28.42 -18.29 -14.91
C ASN A 150 -28.71 -17.98 -16.41
N LYS A 151 -27.74 -17.41 -17.13
CA LYS A 151 -27.79 -17.01 -18.56
C LYS A 151 -28.80 -15.90 -18.85
N ASP A 152 -28.92 -14.93 -17.95
CA ASP A 152 -29.80 -13.76 -18.11
C ASP A 152 -29.07 -12.50 -18.59
N ASP A 153 -27.81 -12.63 -19.01
CA ASP A 153 -26.91 -11.55 -19.41
C ASP A 153 -26.63 -10.55 -18.26
N LEU A 154 -26.71 -11.00 -17.00
CA LEU A 154 -26.33 -10.24 -15.80
C LEU A 154 -25.28 -11.01 -14.99
N ILE A 155 -24.44 -10.25 -14.27
CA ILE A 155 -23.42 -10.86 -13.40
C ILE A 155 -24.06 -11.31 -12.08
N ASP A 156 -23.89 -12.58 -11.73
CA ASP A 156 -24.38 -13.18 -10.49
C ASP A 156 -23.34 -13.11 -9.34
N GLU A 157 -22.05 -13.08 -9.70
CA GLU A 157 -20.92 -13.18 -8.76
C GLU A 157 -20.32 -11.83 -8.33
N SER A 158 -19.40 -11.89 -7.36
CA SER A 158 -18.64 -10.73 -6.91
C SER A 158 -17.31 -10.65 -7.64
N LEU A 159 -16.88 -9.45 -7.97
CA LEU A 159 -15.53 -9.19 -8.46
C LEU A 159 -14.57 -9.15 -7.27
N LYS A 160 -13.50 -9.92 -7.34
CA LYS A 160 -12.42 -9.86 -6.37
C LYS A 160 -11.24 -9.09 -6.96
N ILE A 161 -10.77 -8.10 -6.21
CA ILE A 161 -9.62 -7.26 -6.53
C ILE A 161 -8.49 -7.64 -5.57
N GLU A 162 -7.34 -8.01 -6.12
CA GLU A 162 -6.13 -8.35 -5.37
C GLU A 162 -5.02 -7.37 -5.72
N ILE A 163 -4.53 -6.63 -4.73
CA ILE A 163 -3.42 -5.70 -4.88
C ILE A 163 -2.21 -6.25 -4.12
N LYS A 164 -1.10 -6.43 -4.84
CA LYS A 164 0.19 -6.75 -4.26
C LYS A 164 1.04 -5.49 -4.23
N ALA A 165 1.53 -5.11 -3.05
CA ALA A 165 2.40 -3.96 -2.87
C ALA A 165 3.81 -4.43 -2.51
N LEU A 166 4.81 -3.79 -3.11
CA LEU A 166 6.21 -4.07 -2.87
C LEU A 166 6.75 -3.01 -1.91
N ILE A 167 7.29 -3.43 -0.77
CA ILE A 167 8.05 -2.49 0.05
C ILE A 167 9.49 -2.51 -0.42
N PRO A 168 10.03 -1.38 -0.93
CA PRO A 168 11.44 -1.29 -1.24
C PRO A 168 12.24 -1.47 0.05
N GLN A 169 12.96 -2.59 0.16
CA GLN A 169 13.99 -2.74 1.18
C GLN A 169 15.28 -2.07 0.71
N ASP A 170 16.06 -1.53 1.64
CA ASP A 170 17.45 -1.15 1.35
C ASP A 170 18.22 -2.39 0.87
N ASP A 171 19.06 -2.21 -0.15
CA ASP A 171 19.85 -3.20 -0.94
C ASP A 171 20.63 -4.28 -0.16
N HIS A 172 20.59 -4.26 1.17
CA HIS A 172 21.40 -5.09 2.06
C HIS A 172 20.63 -6.21 2.78
N ILE A 173 19.31 -6.35 2.61
CA ILE A 173 18.51 -7.43 3.22
C ILE A 173 17.74 -8.19 2.13
N LYS A 174 17.94 -9.51 2.10
CA LYS A 174 17.40 -10.42 1.07
C LYS A 174 15.89 -10.60 1.22
N SER A 175 15.25 -10.63 0.05
CA SER A 175 13.83 -10.77 -0.30
C SER A 175 12.95 -9.57 0.05
N ASP A 176 12.41 -8.95 -1.00
CA ASP A 176 11.30 -8.02 -0.90
C ASP A 176 10.13 -8.69 -0.15
N VAL A 177 9.44 -7.92 0.68
CA VAL A 177 8.27 -8.41 1.40
C VAL A 177 7.03 -7.98 0.63
N ASP A 178 6.37 -8.96 0.02
CA ASP A 178 5.12 -8.75 -0.70
C ASP A 178 3.95 -8.73 0.27
N TYR A 179 3.15 -7.67 0.22
CA TYR A 179 1.88 -7.61 0.93
C TYR A 179 0.76 -7.74 -0.07
N THR A 180 -0.11 -8.73 0.14
CA THR A 180 -1.30 -8.94 -0.68
C THR A 180 -2.52 -8.46 0.10
N ILE A 181 -3.24 -7.48 -0.44
CA ILE A 181 -4.52 -7.01 0.08
C ILE A 181 -5.59 -7.43 -0.92
N THR A 182 -6.68 -8.02 -0.42
CA THR A 182 -7.80 -8.45 -1.26
C THR A 182 -9.08 -7.74 -0.84
N GLY A 183 -9.88 -7.35 -1.80
CA GLY A 183 -11.23 -6.83 -1.60
C GLY A 183 -12.22 -7.52 -2.52
N GLU A 184 -13.44 -7.70 -2.05
CA GLU A 184 -14.53 -8.28 -2.82
C GLU A 184 -15.67 -7.29 -2.93
N ILE A 185 -16.21 -7.16 -4.13
CA ILE A 185 -17.29 -6.25 -4.45
C ILE A 185 -18.36 -6.95 -5.26
N SER A 186 -19.60 -6.86 -4.78
CA SER A 186 -20.74 -7.32 -5.56
C SER A 186 -20.93 -6.39 -6.75
N ILE A 187 -20.84 -6.94 -7.95
CA ILE A 187 -21.09 -6.25 -9.22
C ILE A 187 -22.40 -6.73 -9.86
N ARG A 188 -23.30 -7.27 -9.05
CA ARG A 188 -24.60 -7.75 -9.51
C ARG A 188 -25.36 -6.66 -10.22
N TYR A 189 -25.97 -7.02 -11.34
CA TYR A 189 -26.81 -6.13 -12.16
C TYR A 189 -26.08 -4.95 -12.81
N LYS A 190 -24.73 -4.90 -12.76
CA LYS A 190 -23.98 -3.88 -13.50
C LYS A 190 -23.97 -4.21 -14.98
N LYS A 191 -24.05 -3.16 -15.81
CA LYS A 191 -23.92 -3.28 -17.26
C LYS A 191 -22.47 -3.62 -17.60
N ILE A 192 -22.27 -4.58 -18.49
CA ILE A 192 -20.94 -4.88 -18.99
C ILE A 192 -20.72 -4.07 -20.25
N LEU A 193 -19.56 -3.44 -20.33
CA LEU A 193 -19.15 -2.68 -21.49
C LEU A 193 -18.12 -3.51 -22.25
N THR A 194 -18.36 -3.65 -23.55
CA THR A 194 -17.44 -4.28 -24.50
C THR A 194 -16.77 -3.16 -25.29
N ASN A 195 -15.45 -3.26 -25.46
CA ASN A 195 -14.71 -2.46 -26.45
C ASN A 195 -15.22 -2.70 -27.88
#